data_AF-A0A9D1CMZ0-F1
#
_entry.id   AF-A0A9D1CMZ0-F1
#
_cell.length_a   1.000
_cell.length_b   1.000
_cell.length_c   1.000
_cell.angle_alpha   90.00
_cell.angle_beta   90.00
_cell.angle_gamma   90.00
#
_symmetry.space_group_name_H-M   'P 1'
#
loop_
_entity.id
_entity.type
_entity.pdbx_description
1 polymer ?
#
loop_
_entity_poly.entity_id
_entity_poly.type
_entity_poly.pdbx_seq_one_letter_code
_entity_poly.pdbx_strand_id
1 'polypeptide(L)'
;MGFYLAMTPGELAACPRLPENCGYLGCHFSSSGTGLSGLPQSLPRGSLLIVTDQFPIDRHNPEKISEQVQACVEDFGCALVLLDFQRPGSEETRQVAKRILHRLPGITGVSHLYAEGLDCPVFLPPPSLWTPLKVHLAPWAGRVIWQEVALEWAVVEVTSAGAAYRGVTPEPTPLPHFSPELCCHYGIDAEKERVAFTLTRTKEDLESFMALGKNLGICHFIGLYQELGEIYDKNPQT
;
A
#
# COMPACT_ATOMS: atom_id res chain seq x y z
N MET A 1 13.80 -4.30 -8.49
CA MET A 1 13.02 -4.12 -7.25
C MET A 1 12.20 -2.85 -7.43
N GLY A 2 10.88 -2.92 -7.33
CA GLY A 2 9.99 -1.84 -7.80
C GLY A 2 9.41 -1.01 -6.66
N PHE A 3 9.39 0.31 -6.81
CA PHE A 3 8.61 1.23 -5.98
C PHE A 3 7.52 1.80 -6.88
N TYR A 4 6.25 1.73 -6.51
CA TYR A 4 5.12 2.20 -7.30
C TYR A 4 4.37 3.34 -6.60
N LEU A 5 3.90 4.30 -7.39
CA LEU A 5 3.05 5.40 -6.92
C LEU A 5 1.60 5.11 -7.32
N ALA A 6 0.76 4.73 -6.35
CA ALA A 6 -0.65 4.51 -6.55
C ALA A 6 -1.37 5.85 -6.79
N MET A 7 -2.02 5.95 -7.95
CA MET A 7 -2.65 7.14 -8.49
C MET A 7 -4.10 6.86 -8.85
N THR A 8 -5.00 7.70 -8.38
CA THR A 8 -6.39 7.72 -8.81
C THR A 8 -6.52 8.16 -10.27
N PRO A 9 -7.65 7.88 -10.93
CA PRO A 9 -7.89 8.35 -12.30
C PRO A 9 -7.81 9.87 -12.43
N GLY A 10 -8.23 10.61 -11.40
CA GLY A 10 -8.16 12.07 -11.37
C GLY A 10 -6.72 12.58 -11.33
N GLU A 11 -5.86 11.99 -10.50
CA GLU A 11 -4.43 12.34 -10.44
C GLU A 11 -3.72 12.04 -11.76
N LEU A 12 -4.01 10.89 -12.38
CA LEU A 12 -3.43 10.54 -13.69
C LEU A 12 -3.83 11.51 -14.78
N ALA A 13 -5.10 11.93 -14.81
CA ALA A 13 -5.59 12.90 -15.78
C ALA A 13 -4.99 14.30 -15.56
N ALA A 14 -4.69 14.65 -14.30
CA ALA A 14 -4.04 15.91 -13.95
C ALA A 14 -2.52 15.89 -14.17
N CYS A 15 -1.91 14.71 -14.33
CA CYS A 15 -0.48 14.58 -14.55
C CYS A 15 -0.11 14.82 -16.02
N PRO A 16 0.70 15.86 -16.33
CA PRO A 16 1.10 16.15 -17.71
C PRO A 16 1.97 15.04 -18.32
N ARG A 17 2.70 14.31 -17.47
CA ARG A 17 3.46 13.12 -17.82
C ARG A 17 3.31 12.10 -16.70
N LEU A 18 3.03 10.85 -17.07
CA LEU A 18 2.85 9.79 -16.09
C LEU A 18 4.20 9.29 -15.55
N PRO A 19 4.33 9.03 -14.24
CA PRO A 19 5.52 8.40 -13.67
C PRO A 19 5.77 7.03 -14.30
N GLU A 20 7.04 6.67 -14.52
CA GLU A 20 7.41 5.33 -15.04
C GLU A 20 7.01 4.21 -14.07
N ASN A 21 6.92 4.55 -12.79
CA ASN A 21 6.50 3.68 -11.71
C ASN A 21 5.03 3.87 -11.31
N CYS A 22 4.18 4.18 -12.28
CA CYS A 22 2.74 4.38 -12.08
C CYS A 22 2.06 3.12 -11.51
N GLY A 23 1.22 3.31 -10.49
CA GLY A 23 0.22 2.35 -10.02
C GLY A 23 -1.18 2.90 -10.27
N TYR A 24 -2.05 2.18 -10.96
CA TYR A 24 -3.42 2.62 -11.25
C TYR A 24 -4.39 2.20 -10.14
N LEU A 25 -4.82 3.16 -9.33
CA LEU A 25 -5.78 2.99 -8.23
C LEU A 25 -7.17 3.48 -8.65
N GLY A 26 -7.82 2.73 -9.54
CA GLY A 26 -9.15 3.09 -10.04
C GLY A 26 -10.07 1.90 -10.34
N CYS A 27 -9.53 0.69 -10.49
CA CYS A 27 -10.33 -0.48 -10.81
C CYS A 27 -11.07 -1.00 -9.59
N HIS A 28 -12.38 -1.23 -9.72
CA HIS A 28 -13.23 -1.74 -8.66
C HIS A 28 -14.40 -2.54 -9.23
N PHE A 29 -15.11 -3.31 -8.40
CA PHE A 29 -16.32 -4.02 -8.83
C PHE A 29 -17.43 -3.04 -9.22
N SER A 30 -18.12 -3.30 -10.32
CA SER A 30 -19.21 -2.45 -10.79
C SER A 30 -20.40 -2.51 -9.83
N SER A 31 -20.99 -1.36 -9.50
CA SER A 31 -22.25 -1.33 -8.73
C SER A 31 -23.43 -2.01 -9.44
N SER A 32 -23.32 -2.28 -10.75
CA SER A 32 -24.35 -2.93 -11.56
C SER A 32 -24.23 -4.46 -11.66
N GLY A 33 -23.22 -5.09 -11.05
CA GLY A 33 -23.01 -6.54 -11.16
C GLY A 33 -22.36 -7.00 -12.46
N THR A 34 -22.00 -6.07 -13.37
CA THR A 34 -21.63 -6.41 -14.75
C THR A 34 -20.14 -6.66 -14.97
N GLY A 35 -19.28 -6.55 -13.96
CA GLY A 35 -17.84 -6.75 -14.09
C GLY A 35 -17.05 -5.70 -13.32
N LEU A 36 -15.90 -5.31 -13.85
CA LEU A 36 -15.10 -4.20 -13.33
C LEU A 36 -15.58 -2.86 -13.89
N SER A 37 -15.49 -1.85 -13.04
CA SER A 37 -15.64 -0.43 -13.35
C SER A 37 -14.30 0.29 -13.13
N GLY A 38 -14.19 1.50 -13.69
CA GLY A 38 -13.00 2.33 -13.52
C GLY A 38 -11.76 1.76 -14.18
N LEU A 39 -11.90 1.02 -15.29
CA LEU A 39 -10.74 0.55 -16.07
C LEU A 39 -9.94 1.74 -16.62
N PRO A 40 -8.60 1.62 -16.70
CA PRO A 40 -7.76 2.68 -17.26
C PRO A 40 -8.04 2.89 -18.75
N GLN A 41 -7.87 4.13 -19.21
CA GLN A 41 -7.89 4.46 -20.65
C GLN A 41 -6.50 4.35 -21.28
N SER A 42 -5.45 4.60 -20.50
CA SER A 42 -4.06 4.52 -20.91
C SER A 42 -3.18 4.35 -19.66
N LEU A 43 -2.15 3.52 -19.75
CA LEU A 43 -1.13 3.37 -18.72
C LEU A 43 0.25 3.19 -19.37
N PRO A 44 1.33 3.68 -18.73
CA PRO A 44 2.68 3.32 -19.11
C PRO A 44 2.89 1.80 -19.01
N ARG A 45 3.65 1.21 -19.94
CA ARG A 45 4.07 -0.19 -19.81
C ARG A 45 4.88 -0.36 -18.53
N GLY A 46 4.67 -1.49 -17.85
CA GLY A 46 5.31 -1.79 -16.58
C GLY A 46 4.59 -1.25 -15.34
N SER A 47 3.44 -0.60 -15.52
CA SER A 47 2.60 -0.11 -14.42
C SER A 47 2.10 -1.24 -13.50
N LEU A 48 1.75 -0.88 -12.27
CA LEU A 48 1.00 -1.71 -11.33
C LEU A 48 -0.51 -1.46 -11.54
N LEU A 49 -1.30 -2.50 -11.76
CA LEU A 49 -2.77 -2.40 -11.77
C LEU A 49 -3.33 -2.70 -10.38
N ILE A 50 -4.07 -1.79 -9.77
CA ILE A 50 -4.67 -1.99 -8.44
C ILE A 50 -6.18 -2.18 -8.58
N VAL A 51 -6.68 -3.31 -8.08
CA VAL A 51 -8.10 -3.65 -8.05
C VAL A 51 -8.56 -3.63 -6.59
N THR A 52 -9.58 -2.84 -6.30
CA THR A 52 -10.13 -2.69 -4.95
C THR A 52 -11.52 -3.29 -4.84
N ASP A 53 -11.93 -3.62 -3.62
CA ASP A 53 -13.30 -4.00 -3.28
C ASP A 53 -14.05 -2.82 -2.61
N GLN A 54 -13.70 -1.58 -2.99
CA GLN A 54 -14.36 -0.36 -2.49
C GLN A 54 -15.88 -0.47 -2.63
N PHE A 55 -16.35 -1.03 -3.75
CA PHE A 55 -17.72 -1.49 -3.92
C PHE A 55 -17.78 -3.00 -3.67
N PRO A 56 -18.76 -3.49 -2.90
CA PRO A 56 -18.85 -4.91 -2.61
C PRO A 56 -19.10 -5.70 -3.89
N ILE A 57 -18.60 -6.93 -3.91
CA ILE A 57 -19.00 -7.89 -4.92
C ILE A 57 -20.48 -8.24 -4.68
N ASP A 58 -21.31 -8.02 -5.70
CA ASP A 58 -22.72 -8.44 -5.69
C ASP A 58 -23.04 -9.14 -7.01
N ARG A 59 -23.24 -10.47 -6.97
CA ARG A 59 -23.62 -11.32 -8.12
C ARG A 59 -22.70 -11.21 -9.35
N HIS A 60 -21.48 -10.76 -9.17
CA HIS A 60 -20.52 -10.70 -10.26
C HIS A 60 -20.09 -12.12 -10.62
N ASN A 61 -19.84 -12.36 -11.91
CA ASN A 61 -19.21 -13.59 -12.35
C ASN A 61 -17.69 -13.49 -12.11
N PRO A 62 -17.09 -14.32 -11.21
CA PRO A 62 -15.65 -14.28 -10.95
C PRO A 62 -14.79 -14.54 -12.19
N GLU A 63 -15.30 -15.35 -13.12
CA GLU A 63 -14.63 -15.61 -14.39
C GLU A 63 -14.47 -14.32 -15.19
N LYS A 64 -15.58 -13.61 -15.38
CA LYS A 64 -15.63 -12.38 -16.16
C LYS A 64 -14.73 -11.30 -15.55
N ILE A 65 -14.73 -11.19 -14.22
CA ILE A 65 -13.82 -10.28 -13.52
C ILE A 65 -12.36 -10.64 -13.83
N SER A 66 -11.99 -11.92 -13.70
CA SER A 66 -10.62 -12.36 -13.95
C SER A 66 -10.18 -12.14 -15.41
N GLU A 67 -11.08 -12.34 -16.37
CA GLU A 67 -10.85 -12.06 -17.79
C GLU A 67 -10.63 -10.57 -18.04
N GLN A 68 -11.41 -9.69 -17.40
CA GLN A 68 -11.24 -8.24 -17.51
C GLN A 68 -9.92 -7.76 -16.89
N VAL A 69 -9.49 -8.33 -15.76
CA VAL A 69 -8.16 -8.03 -15.20
C VAL A 69 -7.06 -8.48 -16.15
N GLN A 70 -7.15 -9.70 -16.69
CA GLN A 70 -6.15 -10.21 -17.65
C GLN A 70 -6.07 -9.33 -18.91
N ALA A 71 -7.22 -9.01 -19.52
CA ALA A 71 -7.27 -8.16 -20.70
C ALA A 71 -6.61 -6.79 -20.43
N CYS A 72 -6.90 -6.18 -19.27
CA CYS A 72 -6.27 -4.92 -18.86
C CYS A 72 -4.74 -5.06 -18.74
N VAL A 73 -4.25 -6.15 -18.13
CA VAL A 73 -2.81 -6.41 -18.02
C VAL A 73 -2.14 -6.54 -19.38
N GLU A 74 -2.77 -7.25 -20.32
CA GLU A 74 -2.25 -7.50 -21.67
C GLU A 74 -2.28 -6.23 -22.53
N ASP A 75 -3.40 -5.52 -22.55
CA ASP A 75 -3.62 -4.32 -23.36
C ASP A 75 -2.67 -3.18 -22.98
N PHE A 76 -2.44 -2.99 -21.67
CA PHE A 76 -1.59 -1.91 -21.16
C PHE A 76 -0.17 -2.36 -20.82
N GLY A 77 0.12 -3.66 -20.87
CA GLY A 77 1.43 -4.21 -20.52
C GLY A 77 1.81 -3.96 -19.07
N CYS A 78 0.88 -4.15 -18.14
CA CYS A 78 1.13 -4.01 -16.70
C CYS A 78 2.14 -5.04 -16.21
N ALA A 79 3.06 -4.64 -15.33
CA ALA A 79 4.04 -5.57 -14.76
C ALA A 79 3.48 -6.40 -13.61
N LEU A 80 2.57 -5.82 -12.82
CA LEU A 80 2.05 -6.39 -11.60
C LEU A 80 0.56 -6.08 -11.44
N VAL A 81 -0.11 -6.90 -10.65
CA VAL A 81 -1.49 -6.68 -10.18
C VAL A 81 -1.51 -6.72 -8.66
N LEU A 82 -2.13 -5.73 -8.03
CA LEU A 82 -2.42 -5.72 -6.61
C LEU A 82 -3.94 -5.84 -6.39
N LEU A 83 -4.36 -6.86 -5.65
CA LEU A 83 -5.72 -6.96 -5.13
C LEU A 83 -5.76 -6.34 -3.74
N ASP A 84 -6.05 -5.03 -3.71
CA ASP A 84 -6.16 -4.25 -2.48
C ASP A 84 -7.59 -4.36 -1.93
N PHE A 85 -7.93 -5.57 -1.49
CA PHE A 85 -9.23 -5.89 -0.90
C PHE A 85 -9.20 -5.67 0.62
N GLN A 86 -10.22 -4.98 1.12
CA GLN A 86 -10.30 -4.48 2.50
C GLN A 86 -11.59 -4.92 3.21
N ARG A 87 -12.38 -5.86 2.65
CA ARG A 87 -13.63 -6.38 3.24
C ARG A 87 -13.53 -7.85 3.70
N PRO A 88 -12.70 -8.17 4.71
CA PRO A 88 -12.47 -9.55 5.13
C PRO A 88 -13.78 -10.26 5.50
N GLY A 89 -13.85 -11.56 5.20
CA GLY A 89 -15.03 -12.40 5.45
C GLY A 89 -15.94 -12.62 4.23
N SER A 90 -15.76 -11.87 3.15
CA SER A 90 -16.46 -12.13 1.88
C SER A 90 -15.85 -13.33 1.13
N GLU A 91 -16.57 -14.47 1.12
CA GLU A 91 -16.15 -15.65 0.35
C GLU A 91 -16.18 -15.39 -1.16
N GLU A 92 -17.14 -14.59 -1.64
CA GLU A 92 -17.23 -14.21 -3.06
C GLU A 92 -15.99 -13.40 -3.48
N THR A 93 -15.55 -12.43 -2.68
CA THR A 93 -14.33 -11.66 -2.94
C THR A 93 -13.10 -12.57 -2.92
N ARG A 94 -13.05 -13.53 -1.99
CA ARG A 94 -11.98 -14.53 -1.92
C ARG A 94 -11.95 -15.42 -3.18
N GLN A 95 -13.10 -15.82 -3.71
CA GLN A 95 -13.18 -16.61 -4.94
C GLN A 95 -12.69 -15.81 -6.15
N VAL A 96 -13.03 -14.53 -6.25
CA VAL A 96 -12.48 -13.62 -7.26
C VAL A 96 -10.96 -13.51 -7.14
N ALA A 97 -10.44 -13.28 -5.94
CA ALA A 97 -8.99 -13.21 -5.71
C ALA A 97 -8.28 -14.50 -6.18
N LYS A 98 -8.81 -15.66 -5.79
CA LYS A 98 -8.30 -16.98 -6.25
C LYS A 98 -8.33 -17.12 -7.77
N ARG A 99 -9.41 -16.66 -8.41
CA ARG A 99 -9.55 -16.78 -9.87
C ARG A 99 -8.57 -15.88 -10.62
N ILE A 100 -8.41 -14.63 -10.18
CA ILE A 100 -7.41 -13.72 -10.74
C ILE A 100 -5.99 -14.29 -10.54
N LEU A 101 -5.66 -14.77 -9.33
CA LEU A 101 -4.37 -15.38 -9.02
C LEU A 101 -4.05 -16.58 -9.91
N HIS A 102 -5.03 -17.45 -10.15
CA HIS A 102 -4.85 -18.61 -11.04
C HIS A 102 -4.57 -18.19 -12.49
N ARG A 103 -5.21 -17.11 -12.95
CA ARG A 103 -5.09 -16.60 -14.31
C ARG A 103 -3.83 -15.77 -14.52
N LEU A 104 -3.35 -15.07 -13.50
CA LEU A 104 -2.18 -14.19 -13.51
C LEU A 104 -1.16 -14.58 -12.43
N PRO A 105 -0.61 -15.81 -12.46
CA PRO A 105 0.31 -16.29 -11.45
C PRO A 105 1.65 -15.54 -11.51
N GLY A 106 2.29 -15.35 -10.36
CA GLY A 106 3.63 -14.76 -10.25
C GLY A 106 3.69 -13.23 -10.33
N ILE A 107 2.65 -12.57 -10.85
CA ILE A 107 2.58 -11.09 -10.94
C ILE A 107 1.51 -10.47 -10.03
N THR A 108 0.67 -11.30 -9.39
CA THR A 108 -0.49 -10.84 -8.61
C THR A 108 -0.21 -10.97 -7.12
N GLY A 109 -0.24 -9.85 -6.40
CA GLY A 109 -0.21 -9.80 -4.94
C GLY A 109 -1.58 -9.50 -4.35
N VAL A 110 -1.82 -9.90 -3.09
CA VAL A 110 -3.09 -9.68 -2.40
C VAL A 110 -2.87 -9.02 -1.04
N SER A 111 -3.82 -8.19 -0.61
CA SER A 111 -3.83 -7.66 0.75
C SER A 111 -3.73 -8.79 1.78
N HIS A 112 -2.98 -8.55 2.84
CA HIS A 112 -2.76 -9.48 3.95
C HIS A 112 -4.04 -10.12 4.50
N LEU A 113 -5.16 -9.39 4.46
CA LEU A 113 -6.50 -9.85 4.89
C LEU A 113 -7.03 -11.04 4.09
N TYR A 114 -6.49 -11.27 2.89
CA TYR A 114 -6.90 -12.34 1.97
C TYR A 114 -5.79 -13.35 1.68
N ALA A 115 -4.59 -13.17 2.22
CA ALA A 115 -3.41 -13.96 1.88
C ALA A 115 -3.35 -15.36 2.50
N GLU A 116 -4.22 -15.65 3.48
CA GLU A 116 -4.24 -16.93 4.17
C GLU A 116 -4.57 -18.09 3.20
N GLY A 117 -3.72 -19.11 3.19
CA GLY A 117 -3.88 -20.29 2.33
C GLY A 117 -3.62 -20.05 0.83
N LEU A 118 -3.13 -18.87 0.44
CA LEU A 118 -2.76 -18.55 -0.95
C LEU A 118 -1.24 -18.52 -1.11
N ASP A 119 -0.73 -19.14 -2.16
CA ASP A 119 0.68 -19.09 -2.55
C ASP A 119 0.92 -17.92 -3.52
N CYS A 120 1.02 -16.72 -2.98
CA CYS A 120 1.22 -15.49 -3.73
C CYS A 120 1.92 -14.41 -2.88
N PRO A 121 2.42 -13.33 -3.51
CA PRO A 121 2.86 -12.14 -2.80
C PRO A 121 1.80 -11.55 -1.87
N VAL A 122 2.23 -11.10 -0.70
CA VAL A 122 1.38 -10.49 0.33
C VAL A 122 1.66 -9.00 0.40
N PHE A 123 0.62 -8.19 0.29
CA PHE A 123 0.65 -6.75 0.46
C PHE A 123 0.29 -6.39 1.90
N LEU A 124 1.25 -5.76 2.59
CA LEU A 124 1.13 -5.37 4.00
C LEU A 124 0.87 -3.87 4.14
N PRO A 125 0.02 -3.46 5.11
CA PRO A 125 -0.15 -2.05 5.45
C PRO A 125 1.13 -1.49 6.08
N PRO A 126 1.26 -0.16 6.24
CA PRO A 126 2.41 0.42 6.92
C PRO A 126 2.50 -0.10 8.36
N PRO A 127 3.70 -0.47 8.85
CA PRO A 127 3.85 -0.79 10.26
C PRO A 127 3.65 0.47 11.11
N SER A 128 2.96 0.31 12.23
CA SER A 128 2.83 1.36 13.25
C SER A 128 4.21 1.89 13.65
N LEU A 129 4.31 3.19 13.95
CA LEU A 129 5.58 3.87 14.22
C LEU A 129 6.40 3.32 15.40
N TRP A 130 5.80 2.54 16.31
CA TRP A 130 6.48 1.89 17.44
C TRP A 130 6.74 0.40 17.24
N THR A 131 6.43 -0.16 16.06
CA THR A 131 6.68 -1.57 15.75
C THR A 131 7.90 -1.69 14.84
N PRO A 132 8.99 -2.35 15.29
CA PRO A 132 10.13 -2.62 14.43
C PRO A 132 9.72 -3.38 13.17
N LEU A 133 10.26 -3.00 12.01
CA LEU A 133 9.88 -3.61 10.73
C LEU A 133 10.07 -5.15 10.74
N LYS A 134 11.14 -5.65 11.36
CA LYS A 134 11.37 -7.10 11.50
C LYS A 134 10.25 -7.81 12.25
N VAL A 135 9.68 -7.17 13.28
CA VAL A 135 8.56 -7.71 14.06
C VAL A 135 7.29 -7.71 13.23
N HIS A 136 7.02 -6.62 12.49
CA HIS A 136 5.88 -6.52 11.57
C HIS A 136 5.90 -7.61 10.49
N LEU A 137 7.09 -7.92 9.95
CA LEU A 137 7.25 -8.92 8.88
C LEU A 137 7.29 -10.37 9.38
N ALA A 138 7.57 -10.60 10.67
CA ALA A 138 7.78 -11.94 11.22
C ALA A 138 6.64 -12.94 10.94
N PRO A 139 5.35 -12.58 10.99
CA PRO A 139 4.24 -13.49 10.67
C PRO A 139 4.25 -13.99 9.22
N TRP A 140 4.95 -13.29 8.33
CA TRP A 140 4.98 -13.55 6.89
C TRP A 140 6.33 -14.10 6.41
N ALA A 141 7.14 -14.62 7.34
CA ALA A 141 8.44 -15.19 7.02
C ALA A 141 8.34 -16.25 5.90
N GLY A 142 9.21 -16.15 4.90
CA GLY A 142 9.24 -17.05 3.74
C GLY A 142 8.24 -16.70 2.63
N ARG A 143 7.39 -15.69 2.80
CA ARG A 143 6.51 -15.17 1.75
C ARG A 143 7.20 -14.08 0.95
N VAL A 144 6.75 -13.87 -0.29
CA VAL A 144 7.09 -12.67 -1.07
C VAL A 144 6.29 -11.50 -0.50
N ILE A 145 6.97 -10.44 -0.08
CA ILE A 145 6.32 -9.29 0.58
C ILE A 145 6.34 -8.06 -0.31
N TRP A 146 5.16 -7.44 -0.42
CA TRP A 146 4.97 -6.08 -0.91
C TRP A 146 4.53 -5.20 0.26
N GLN A 147 5.03 -3.98 0.32
CA GLN A 147 4.88 -3.13 1.51
C GLN A 147 4.30 -1.78 1.14
N GLU A 148 3.21 -1.40 1.79
CA GLU A 148 2.72 -0.04 1.75
C GLU A 148 3.69 0.90 2.46
N VAL A 149 3.94 2.06 1.87
CA VAL A 149 4.78 3.12 2.41
C VAL A 149 4.03 4.44 2.39
N ALA A 150 4.00 5.09 3.55
CA ALA A 150 3.32 6.35 3.77
C ALA A 150 4.14 7.21 4.73
N LEU A 151 3.98 8.52 4.61
CA LEU A 151 4.42 9.44 5.66
C LEU A 151 3.43 9.34 6.82
N GLU A 152 3.91 9.46 8.06
CA GLU A 152 3.03 9.32 9.22
C GLU A 152 3.48 10.23 10.35
N TRP A 153 2.52 10.82 11.04
CA TRP A 153 2.72 11.56 12.29
C TRP A 153 1.72 11.09 13.31
N ALA A 154 2.20 10.80 14.51
CA ALA A 154 1.35 10.33 15.58
C ALA A 154 1.85 10.72 16.96
N VAL A 155 0.94 10.65 17.92
CA VAL A 155 1.26 10.72 19.34
C VAL A 155 0.83 9.41 20.01
N VAL A 156 1.74 8.82 20.77
CA VAL A 156 1.45 7.74 21.72
C VAL A 156 1.50 8.34 23.11
N GLU A 157 0.35 8.45 23.76
CA GLU A 157 0.24 8.91 25.14
C GLU A 157 0.16 7.71 26.09
N VAL A 158 0.97 7.74 27.14
CA VAL A 158 1.01 6.71 28.18
C VAL A 158 0.64 7.33 29.51
N THR A 159 -0.40 6.77 30.14
CA THR A 159 -0.87 7.15 31.48
C THR A 159 -0.96 5.91 32.37
N SER A 160 -1.33 6.08 33.64
CA SER A 160 -1.63 4.95 34.52
C SER A 160 -2.81 4.09 34.04
N ALA A 161 -3.67 4.61 33.16
CA ALA A 161 -4.79 3.88 32.59
C ALA A 161 -4.41 3.02 31.35
N GLY A 162 -3.22 3.23 30.79
CA GLY A 162 -2.73 2.53 29.60
C GLY A 162 -2.15 3.47 28.55
N ALA A 163 -1.97 2.94 27.34
CA ALA A 163 -1.45 3.68 26.19
C ALA A 163 -2.54 3.95 25.15
N ALA A 164 -2.54 5.16 24.59
CA ALA A 164 -3.44 5.59 23.52
C ALA A 164 -2.64 6.12 22.32
N TYR A 165 -3.02 5.68 21.12
CA TYR A 165 -2.45 6.17 19.86
C TYR A 165 -3.41 7.13 19.18
N ARG A 166 -2.86 8.19 18.60
CA ARG A 166 -3.60 9.14 17.77
C ARG A 166 -2.72 9.64 16.62
N GLY A 167 -3.20 9.47 15.39
CA GLY A 167 -2.63 10.17 14.23
C GLY A 167 -2.82 11.68 14.35
N VAL A 168 -1.79 12.46 14.04
CA VAL A 168 -1.81 13.92 14.12
C VAL A 168 -1.33 14.55 12.83
N THR A 169 -1.67 15.82 12.63
CA THR A 169 -1.18 16.60 11.49
C THR A 169 0.33 16.79 11.60
N PRO A 170 1.08 16.76 10.49
CA PRO A 170 2.51 17.07 10.49
C PRO A 170 2.81 18.42 11.12
N GLU A 171 3.82 18.47 12.00
CA GLU A 171 4.39 19.73 12.47
C GLU A 171 5.73 20.00 11.78
N PRO A 172 6.05 21.26 11.44
CA PRO A 172 7.26 21.62 10.70
C PRO A 172 8.54 21.47 11.52
N THR A 173 8.44 21.26 12.83
CA THR A 173 9.60 21.19 13.72
C THR A 173 10.18 19.77 13.70
N PRO A 174 11.47 19.60 13.35
CA PRO A 174 12.12 18.29 13.41
C PRO A 174 12.16 17.79 14.85
N LEU A 175 11.78 16.52 15.05
CA LEU A 175 11.84 15.90 16.36
C LEU A 175 13.30 15.57 16.72
N PRO A 176 13.68 15.69 18.01
CA PRO A 176 15.08 15.70 18.42
C PRO A 176 15.78 14.34 18.41
N HIS A 177 15.03 13.24 18.31
CA HIS A 177 15.58 11.89 18.39
C HIS A 177 15.24 11.08 17.14
N PHE A 178 16.14 10.19 16.76
CA PHE A 178 15.95 9.22 15.68
C PHE A 178 16.07 7.80 16.24
N SER A 179 15.17 6.92 15.81
CA SER A 179 15.22 5.49 16.11
C SER A 179 15.59 4.70 14.84
N PRO A 180 16.81 4.15 14.74
CA PRO A 180 17.21 3.32 13.60
C PRO A 180 16.40 2.03 13.45
N GLU A 181 15.90 1.49 14.57
CA GLU A 181 15.11 0.26 14.57
C GLU A 181 13.69 0.46 14.04
N LEU A 182 13.10 1.63 14.34
CA LEU A 182 11.76 2.00 13.91
C LEU A 182 11.75 2.76 12.58
N CYS A 183 12.91 3.24 12.13
CA CYS A 183 13.07 4.17 11.01
C CYS A 183 12.11 5.35 11.15
N CYS A 184 12.18 6.04 12.28
CA CYS A 184 11.33 7.21 12.57
C CYS A 184 12.04 8.18 13.51
N HIS A 185 11.70 9.46 13.41
CA HIS A 185 12.04 10.44 14.42
C HIS A 185 10.98 10.48 15.54
N TYR A 186 11.39 10.85 16.75
CA TYR A 186 10.50 10.99 17.88
C TYR A 186 10.92 12.09 18.87
N GLY A 187 9.94 12.61 19.61
CA GLY A 187 10.11 13.54 20.72
C GLY A 187 9.39 13.00 21.95
N ILE A 188 9.83 13.42 23.14
CA ILE A 188 9.26 13.00 24.41
C ILE A 188 8.81 14.24 25.18
N ASP A 189 7.55 14.24 25.59
CA ASP A 189 6.99 15.19 26.56
C ASP A 189 6.52 14.42 27.79
N ALA A 190 7.13 14.69 28.94
CA ALA A 190 6.89 13.95 30.18
C ALA A 190 6.38 14.88 31.28
N GLU A 191 5.19 14.57 31.79
CA GLU A 191 4.57 15.21 32.93
C GLU A 191 4.34 14.19 34.05
N LYS A 192 3.82 14.66 35.19
CA LYS A 192 3.65 13.84 36.40
C LYS A 192 2.77 12.60 36.19
N GLU A 193 1.74 12.71 35.34
CA GLU A 193 0.71 11.66 35.15
C GLU A 193 0.62 11.15 33.71
N ARG A 194 1.41 11.72 32.80
CA ARG A 194 1.43 11.34 31.38
C ARG A 194 2.85 11.39 30.81
N VAL A 195 3.13 10.50 29.86
CA VAL A 195 4.27 10.61 28.95
C VAL A 195 3.73 10.53 27.53
N ALA A 196 3.99 11.54 26.71
CA ALA A 196 3.63 11.57 25.31
C ALA A 196 4.87 11.40 24.44
N PHE A 197 4.80 10.44 23.53
CA PHE A 197 5.78 10.26 22.46
C PHE A 197 5.17 10.79 21.18
N THR A 198 5.73 11.86 20.63
CA THR A 198 5.41 12.27 19.26
C THR A 198 6.35 11.49 18.34
N LEU A 199 5.81 10.82 17.32
CA LEU A 199 6.57 10.05 16.34
C LEU A 199 6.27 10.58 14.94
N THR A 200 7.27 10.56 14.07
CA THR A 200 7.12 10.90 12.66
C THR A 200 7.98 10.02 11.76
N ARG A 201 7.47 9.74 10.56
CA ARG A 201 8.24 9.17 9.46
C ARG A 201 8.32 10.23 8.36
N THR A 202 9.46 10.93 8.31
CA THR A 202 9.78 11.89 7.23
C THR A 202 10.16 11.17 5.94
N LYS A 203 10.54 11.95 4.91
CA LYS A 203 11.14 11.41 3.69
C LYS A 203 12.39 10.56 3.99
N GLU A 204 13.34 11.12 4.75
CA GLU A 204 14.63 10.48 5.07
C GLU A 204 14.42 9.20 5.88
N ASP A 205 13.43 9.22 6.77
CA ASP A 205 13.00 8.06 7.53
C ASP A 205 12.41 6.98 6.62
N LEU A 206 11.62 7.38 5.62
CA LEU A 206 11.02 6.47 4.64
C LEU A 206 12.09 5.84 3.73
N GLU A 207 13.11 6.60 3.33
CA GLU A 207 14.27 6.07 2.60
C GLU A 207 15.02 5.03 3.43
N SER A 208 15.24 5.31 4.72
CA SER A 208 15.85 4.38 5.68
C SER A 208 14.98 3.13 5.89
N PHE A 209 13.66 3.31 5.98
CA PHE A 209 12.67 2.24 6.06
C PHE A 209 12.72 1.32 4.84
N MET A 210 12.72 1.89 3.63
CA MET A 210 12.79 1.13 2.40
C MET A 210 14.14 0.39 2.25
N ALA A 211 15.25 1.02 2.67
CA ALA A 211 16.57 0.38 2.68
C ALA A 211 16.62 -0.80 3.65
N LEU A 212 16.07 -0.65 4.86
CA LEU A 212 15.95 -1.75 5.83
C LEU A 212 15.04 -2.85 5.29
N GLY A 213 13.87 -2.49 4.75
CA GLY A 213 12.91 -3.42 4.16
C GLY A 213 13.50 -4.25 3.02
N LYS A 214 14.34 -3.63 2.18
CA LYS A 214 15.12 -4.35 1.16
C LYS A 214 15.99 -5.44 1.76
N ASN A 215 16.73 -5.11 2.82
CA ASN A 215 17.60 -6.07 3.50
C ASN A 215 16.82 -7.20 4.18
N LEU A 216 15.55 -6.94 4.52
CA LEU A 216 14.63 -7.93 5.08
C LEU A 216 13.82 -8.70 4.03
N GLY A 217 14.05 -8.46 2.73
CA GLY A 217 13.46 -9.23 1.63
C GLY A 217 12.15 -8.67 1.04
N ILE A 218 11.79 -7.42 1.35
CA ILE A 218 10.66 -6.76 0.68
C ILE A 218 10.99 -6.57 -0.81
N CYS A 219 10.07 -7.01 -1.68
CA CYS A 219 10.27 -7.01 -3.13
C CYS A 219 9.74 -5.75 -3.81
N HIS A 220 8.64 -5.20 -3.28
CA HIS A 220 7.99 -4.02 -3.82
C HIS A 220 7.50 -3.10 -2.72
N PHE A 221 7.59 -1.80 -2.98
CA PHE A 221 7.03 -0.74 -2.15
C PHE A 221 5.94 -0.03 -2.94
N ILE A 222 4.83 0.29 -2.29
CA ILE A 222 3.69 0.98 -2.93
C ILE A 222 3.29 2.13 -2.01
N GLY A 223 3.27 3.35 -2.52
CA GLY A 223 2.78 4.51 -1.76
C GLY A 223 1.85 5.37 -2.59
N LEU A 224 1.07 6.23 -1.93
CA LEU A 224 0.10 7.08 -2.60
C LEU A 224 0.79 8.26 -3.29
N TYR A 225 0.40 8.56 -4.52
CA TYR A 225 0.97 9.67 -5.30
C TYR A 225 0.71 11.03 -4.65
N GLN A 226 -0.48 11.27 -4.10
CA GLN A 226 -0.78 12.49 -3.35
C GLN A 226 0.21 12.80 -2.21
N GLU A 227 0.83 11.76 -1.61
CA GLU A 227 1.77 11.91 -0.50
C GLU A 227 3.22 11.91 -0.98
N LEU A 228 3.53 11.05 -1.96
CA LEU A 228 4.90 10.67 -2.31
C LEU A 228 5.30 11.13 -3.72
N GLY A 229 4.39 11.65 -4.51
CA GLY A 229 4.62 12.07 -5.90
C GLY A 229 5.69 13.14 -6.01
N GLU A 230 5.60 14.22 -5.22
CA GLU A 230 6.62 15.30 -5.22
C GLU A 230 8.01 14.82 -4.79
N ILE A 231 8.07 13.70 -4.05
CA ILE A 231 9.31 13.18 -3.48
C ILE A 231 9.98 12.18 -4.41
N TYR A 232 9.19 11.29 -5.01
CA TYR A 232 9.68 10.08 -5.68
C TYR A 232 9.29 9.98 -7.16
N ASP A 233 8.52 10.93 -7.70
CA ASP A 233 8.44 11.08 -9.15
C ASP A 233 9.78 11.59 -9.66
N LYS A 234 10.48 10.73 -10.41
CA LYS A 234 11.81 11.02 -10.98
C LYS A 234 11.75 11.97 -12.18
N ASN A 235 10.57 12.38 -12.62
CA ASN A 235 10.36 13.49 -13.53
C ASN A 235 9.63 14.64 -12.80
N PRO A 236 10.24 15.25 -11.77
CA PRO A 236 9.62 16.37 -11.08
C PRO A 236 9.40 17.51 -12.07
N GLN A 237 8.27 18.21 -11.94
CA GLN A 237 7.92 19.35 -12.78
C GLN A 237 9.08 20.36 -12.83
N THR A 238 9.71 20.51 -13.99
CA THR A 238 10.49 21.69 -14.37
C THR A 238 9.91 22.29 -15.62
#